data_AF-G9ZD74-F1
#
_entry.id   AF-G9ZD74-F1
#
_cell.length_a   1.000
_cell.length_b   1.000
_cell.length_c   1.000
_cell.angle_alpha   90.00
_cell.angle_beta   90.00
_cell.angle_gamma   90.00
#
_symmetry.space_group_name_H-M   'P 1'
#
loop_
_entity.id
_entity.type
_entity.pdbx_description
1 polymer ?
#
loop_
_entity_poly.entity_id
_entity_poly.type
_entity_poly.pdbx_seq_one_letter_code
_entity_poly.pdbx_strand_id
1 'polypeptide(L)' 'MEYNMAQTFKEAGVAIAGVRWVNINNDNMVVAHDDPFDADAFVSALHRADGSVSVTKG' A
#
# COMPACT_ATOMS: atom_id res chain seq x y z
N MET A 1 3.20 6.10 -21.38
CA MET A 1 3.80 6.34 -20.05
C MET A 1 3.14 5.32 -19.15
N GLU A 2 3.72 4.12 -19.01
CA GLU A 2 3.25 3.16 -18.01
C GLU A 2 3.49 3.83 -16.66
N TYR A 3 2.42 4.34 -16.05
CA TYR A 3 2.46 4.61 -14.63
C TYR A 3 2.69 3.25 -13.99
N ASN A 4 3.90 3.01 -13.52
CA ASN A 4 4.22 1.79 -12.78
C ASN A 4 3.24 1.77 -11.61
N MET A 5 2.19 0.93 -11.67
CA MET A 5 1.25 0.74 -10.57
C MET A 5 1.98 0.54 -9.24
N ALA A 6 3.13 -0.14 -9.31
CA ALA A 6 4.04 -0.30 -8.19
C ALA A 6 4.55 1.02 -7.57
N GLN A 7 4.83 2.06 -8.35
CA GLN A 7 5.23 3.36 -7.81
C GLN A 7 4.04 4.06 -7.14
N THR A 8 2.88 4.09 -7.80
CA THR A 8 1.65 4.68 -7.23
C THR A 8 1.26 4.04 -5.90
N PHE A 9 1.35 2.72 -5.83
CA PHE A 9 1.11 1.96 -4.61
C PHE A 9 2.16 2.19 -3.52
N LYS A 10 3.44 2.32 -3.89
CA LYS A 10 4.49 2.71 -2.95
C LYS A 10 4.22 4.10 -2.38
N GLU A 11 3.90 5.07 -3.22
CA GLU A 11 3.61 6.46 -2.80
C GLU A 11 2.38 6.55 -1.90
N ALA A 12 1.29 5.87 -2.26
CA ALA A 12 0.08 5.81 -1.44
C ALA A 12 0.34 5.13 -0.09
N GLY A 13 1.12 4.05 -0.08
CA GLY A 13 1.43 3.31 1.14
C GLY A 13 2.37 4.06 2.08
N VAL A 14 3.44 4.69 1.58
CA VAL A 14 4.36 5.48 2.43
C VAL A 14 3.74 6.77 2.96
N ALA A 15 2.66 7.25 2.35
CA ALA A 15 1.91 8.41 2.86
C ALA A 15 1.12 8.11 4.14
N ILE A 16 0.97 6.83 4.51
CA ILE A 16 0.24 6.42 5.71
C ILE A 16 1.14 6.54 6.93
N ALA A 17 0.61 7.21 7.96
CA ALA A 17 1.30 7.34 9.24
C ALA A 17 1.65 5.95 9.81
N GLY A 18 2.90 5.80 10.26
CA GLY A 18 3.41 4.53 10.77
C GLY A 18 4.05 3.64 9.71
N VAL A 19 3.89 3.88 8.40
CA VAL A 19 4.58 3.07 7.38
C VAL A 19 6.05 3.46 7.27
N ARG A 20 6.94 2.47 7.41
CA ARG A 20 8.40 2.63 7.23
C ARG A 20 8.83 2.42 5.79
N TRP A 21 8.36 1.33 5.19
CA TRP A 21 8.68 1.00 3.81
C TRP A 21 7.61 0.09 3.22
N VAL A 22 7.52 0.14 1.89
CA VAL A 22 6.63 -0.69 1.08
C VAL A 22 7.47 -1.40 0.03
N ASN A 23 7.37 -2.72 -0.03
CA ASN A 23 7.98 -3.55 -1.05
C ASN A 23 6.90 -4.21 -1.90
N ILE A 24 7.13 -4.30 -3.20
CA ILE A 24 6.20 -4.91 -4.14
C ILE A 24 6.95 -6.01 -4.87
N ASN A 25 6.47 -7.24 -4.71
CA ASN A 25 7.03 -8.45 -5.32
C ASN A 25 5.96 -9.05 -6.24
N ASN A 26 6.11 -8.84 -7.55
CA ASN A 26 5.09 -9.14 -8.58
C ASN A 26 3.73 -8.54 -8.19
N ASP A 27 2.82 -9.37 -7.68
CA ASP A 27 1.44 -9.02 -7.33
C ASP A 27 1.22 -8.85 -5.82
N ASN A 28 2.24 -9.12 -5.00
CA ASN A 28 2.16 -9.00 -3.55
C ASN A 28 2.82 -7.72 -3.06
N MET A 29 2.12 -7.01 -2.17
CA MET A 29 2.67 -5.89 -1.43
C MET A 29 2.99 -6.31 0.01
N VAL A 30 4.22 -6.05 0.42
CA VAL A 30 4.69 -6.21 1.80
C VAL A 30 4.96 -4.84 2.37
N VAL A 31 4.39 -4.55 3.53
CA VAL A 31 4.49 -3.25 4.20
C VAL A 31 5.10 -3.48 5.57
N ALA A 32 6.15 -2.74 5.88
CA ALA A 32 6.61 -2.62 7.26
C ALA A 32 6.03 -1.35 7.86
N HIS A 33 5.33 -1.51 8.98
CA HIS A 33 4.75 -0.41 9.73
C HIS A 33 5.17 -0.47 11.20
N ASP A 34 5.15 0.67 11.86
CA ASP A 34 5.29 0.84 13.30
C ASP A 34 3.91 1.05 13.94
N ASP A 35 3.79 0.90 15.25
CA ASP A 35 2.50 1.04 15.94
C ASP A 35 2.33 2.48 16.46
N PRO A 36 1.15 3.11 16.33
CA PRO A 36 -0.11 2.58 15.79
C PRO A 36 -0.19 2.64 14.26
N PHE A 37 -0.43 1.48 13.62
CA PHE A 37 -0.70 1.38 12.18
C PHE A 37 -2.18 1.19 11.89
N ASP A 38 -2.73 2.10 11.09
CA ASP A 38 -4.11 2.00 10.63
C ASP A 38 -4.16 1.24 9.29
N ALA A 39 -4.34 -0.07 9.40
CA ALA A 39 -4.46 -0.94 8.24
C ALA A 39 -5.67 -0.57 7.35
N ASP A 40 -6.77 -0.10 7.93
CA ASP A 40 -7.98 0.24 7.17
C ASP A 40 -7.78 1.51 6.34
N ALA A 41 -7.13 2.52 6.92
CA ALA A 41 -6.70 3.72 6.22
C ALA A 41 -5.70 3.41 5.11
N PHE A 42 -4.78 2.48 5.35
CA PHE A 42 -3.81 2.01 4.35
C PHE A 42 -4.50 1.37 3.15
N VAL A 43 -5.41 0.44 3.39
CA VAL A 43 -6.19 -0.22 2.34
C VAL A 43 -7.04 0.77 1.56
N SER A 44 -7.70 1.70 2.27
CA SER A 44 -8.49 2.76 1.64
C SER A 44 -7.66 3.65 0.72
N ALA A 45 -6.42 3.97 1.11
CA ALA A 45 -5.51 4.74 0.26
C ALA A 45 -5.09 3.96 -0.98
N LEU A 46 -4.81 2.66 -0.85
CA LEU A 46 -4.51 1.80 -2.00
C LEU A 46 -5.69 1.64 -2.95
N HIS A 47 -6.90 1.44 -2.43
CA HIS A 47 -8.14 1.38 -3.21
C HIS A 47 -8.41 2.66 -4.00
N ARG A 48 -8.11 3.82 -3.40
CA ARG A 48 -8.21 5.12 -4.09
C ARG A 48 -7.16 5.29 -5.17
N ALA A 49 -5.99 4.68 -4.97
CA ALA A 49 -4.88 4.75 -5.91
C ALA A 49 -5.10 3.80 -7.10
N ASP A 50 -5.67 2.62 -6.86
CA ASP A 50 -6.15 1.70 -7.90
C ASP A 50 -7.32 0.84 -7.38
N GLY A 51 -8.44 0.84 -8.10
CA GLY A 51 -9.67 0.16 -7.70
C GLY A 51 -9.62 -1.38 -7.78
N SER A 52 -8.50 -1.97 -8.22
CA SER A 52 -8.35 -3.42 -8.39
C SER A 52 -7.71 -4.12 -7.19
N VAL A 53 -7.33 -3.37 -6.15
CA VAL A 53 -6.65 -3.92 -4.97
C VAL A 53 -7.60 -4.82 -4.18
N SER A 54 -7.25 -6.08 -3.98
CA SER A 54 -7.97 -6.99 -3.06
C SER A 54 -7.12 -7.26 -1.84
N VAL A 55 -7.68 -7.03 -0.64
CA VAL A 55 -6.96 -7.22 0.63
C VAL A 55 -7.48 -8.46 1.32
N THR A 56 -6.57 -9.38 1.64
CA THR A 56 -6.86 -10.54 2.48
C THR A 56 -6.14 -10.34 3.81
N LYS A 57 -6.89 -10.30 4.91
CA LYS A 57 -6.33 -10.19 6.27
C LYS A 57 -6.04 -11.60 6.78
N GLY A 58 -4.76 -11.89 7.04
CA GLY A 58 -4.28 -13.13 7.66
C GLY A 58 -4.14 -13.00 9.17
#